data_AF-A0A8T4UJ04-F1
#
_entry.id   AF-A0A8T4UJ04-F1
#
_cell.length_a   1.000
_cell.length_b   1.000
_cell.length_c   1.000
_cell.angle_alpha   90.00
_cell.angle_beta   90.00
_cell.angle_gamma   90.00
#
_symmetry.space_group_name_H-M   'P 1'
#
loop_
_entity.id
_entity.type
_entity.pdbx_description
1 polymer ?
#
loop_
_entity_poly.entity_id
_entity_poly.type
_entity_poly.pdbx_seq_one_letter_code
_entity_poly.pdbx_strand_id
1 'polypeptide(L)'
;MIRLLGILDILSGIMMILLKYFSLDFAWIFVFYLGIKSLIFIKSIVSIIDLVAVFFFILALFGIYNILTLIFAVWIIQKGFFSLLG
;
A
#
# COMPACT_ATOMS: atom_id res chain seq x y z
N MET A 1 -11.40 -12.52 8.02
CA MET A 1 -11.43 -11.37 7.07
C MET A 1 -10.28 -10.40 7.33
N ILE A 2 -10.11 -9.93 8.57
CA ILE A 2 -9.08 -8.93 8.96
C ILE A 2 -7.66 -9.41 8.65
N ARG A 3 -7.32 -10.68 8.95
CA ARG A 3 -5.98 -11.24 8.67
C ARG A 3 -5.61 -11.30 7.19
N LEU A 4 -6.55 -11.68 6.31
CA LEU A 4 -6.30 -11.73 4.86
C LEU A 4 -5.99 -10.32 4.31
N LEU A 5 -6.74 -9.32 4.76
CA LEU A 5 -6.50 -7.92 4.43
C LEU A 5 -5.16 -7.41 4.98
N GLY A 6 -4.70 -7.95 6.11
CA GLY A 6 -3.37 -7.67 6.66
C GLY A 6 -2.25 -8.21 5.77
N ILE A 7 -2.36 -9.47 5.31
CA ILE A 7 -1.37 -10.07 4.39
C ILE A 7 -1.29 -9.27 3.08
N LEU A 8 -2.44 -8.91 2.50
CA LEU A 8 -2.50 -8.12 1.27
C LEU A 8 -1.91 -6.71 1.45
N ASP A 9 -2.06 -6.09 2.62
CA ASP A 9 -1.39 -4.82 2.92
C ASP A 9 0.12 -5.01 2.98
N ILE A 10 0.63 -6.01 3.71
CA ILE A 10 2.07 -6.28 3.78
C ILE A 10 2.65 -6.50 2.37
N LEU A 11 1.99 -7.31 1.55
CA LEU A 11 2.39 -7.53 0.16
C LEU A 11 2.37 -6.24 -0.67
N SER A 12 1.35 -5.39 -0.48
CA SER A 12 1.26 -4.08 -1.16
C SER A 12 2.45 -3.18 -0.81
N GLY A 13 2.80 -3.09 0.49
CA GLY A 13 3.94 -2.31 0.93
C GLY A 13 5.28 -2.88 0.45
N ILE A 14 5.45 -4.21 0.44
CA ILE A 14 6.64 -4.86 -0.14
C ILE A 14 6.73 -4.57 -1.63
N MET A 15 5.63 -4.66 -2.38
CA MET A 15 5.61 -4.36 -3.82
C MET A 15 5.98 -2.91 -4.10
N MET A 16 5.52 -1.97 -3.27
CA MET A 16 5.89 -0.56 -3.37
C MET A 16 7.40 -0.35 -3.21
N ILE A 17 8.09 -1.15 -2.38
CA ILE A 17 9.55 -1.15 -2.25
C ILE A 17 10.22 -1.82 -3.46
N LEU A 18 9.72 -2.97 -3.90
CA LEU A 18 10.28 -3.73 -5.01
C LEU A 18 10.23 -2.97 -6.33
N LEU A 19 9.21 -2.13 -6.54
CA LEU A 19 9.11 -1.29 -7.72
C LEU A 19 10.35 -0.44 -7.93
N LYS A 20 11.02 0.02 -6.87
CA LYS A 20 12.27 0.79 -6.97
C LYS A 20 13.36 0.06 -7.75
N TYR A 21 13.37 -1.27 -7.70
CA TYR A 21 14.41 -2.12 -8.29
C TYR A 21 13.94 -2.81 -9.57
N PHE A 22 12.64 -3.07 -9.71
CA PHE A 22 12.08 -3.83 -10.81
C PHE A 22 10.80 -3.18 -11.34
N SER A 23 10.64 -3.15 -12.66
CA SER A 23 9.35 -2.84 -13.26
C SER A 23 8.45 -4.07 -13.16
N LEU A 24 7.41 -3.99 -12.34
CA LEU A 24 6.49 -5.09 -12.05
C LEU A 24 5.08 -4.71 -12.51
N ASP A 25 4.69 -5.10 -13.73
CA ASP A 25 3.40 -4.72 -14.33
C ASP A 25 2.19 -5.19 -13.48
N PHE A 26 2.34 -6.31 -12.77
CA PHE A 26 1.29 -6.83 -11.88
C PHE A 26 1.10 -5.99 -10.61
N ALA A 27 1.99 -5.04 -10.29
CA ALA A 27 1.86 -4.17 -9.13
C ALA A 27 0.61 -3.27 -9.18
N TRP A 28 0.04 -3.03 -10.37
CA TRP A 28 -1.26 -2.38 -10.53
C TRP A 28 -2.37 -3.06 -9.72
N ILE A 29 -2.35 -4.39 -9.58
CA ILE A 29 -3.35 -5.14 -8.80
C ILE A 29 -3.35 -4.68 -7.33
N PHE A 30 -2.17 -4.44 -6.76
CA PHE A 30 -2.03 -3.98 -5.38
C PHE A 30 -2.46 -2.53 -5.20
N VAL A 31 -2.20 -1.67 -6.19
CA VAL A 31 -2.71 -0.29 -6.22
C VAL A 31 -4.24 -0.27 -6.24
N PHE A 32 -4.87 -1.05 -7.12
CA PHE A 32 -6.32 -1.15 -7.18
C PHE A 32 -6.90 -1.72 -5.88
N TYR A 33 -6.30 -2.78 -5.34
CA TYR A 33 -6.71 -3.36 -4.05
C TYR A 33 -6.66 -2.31 -2.92
N LEU A 34 -5.53 -1.61 -2.76
CA LEU A 34 -5.34 -0.64 -1.70
C LEU A 34 -6.26 0.58 -1.89
N GLY A 35 -6.50 0.99 -3.14
CA GLY A 35 -7.45 2.02 -3.52
C GLY A 35 -8.89 1.66 -3.16
N ILE A 36 -9.37 0.49 -3.57
CA ILE A 36 -10.72 0.03 -3.23
C ILE A 36 -10.88 -0.11 -1.72
N LYS A 37 -9.89 -0.69 -1.04
CA LYS A 37 -9.91 -0.86 0.41
C LYS A 37 -9.98 0.47 1.14
N SER A 38 -9.17 1.45 0.76
CA SER A 38 -9.19 2.79 1.38
C SER A 38 -10.52 3.50 1.18
N LEU A 39 -11.17 3.32 0.03
CA LEU A 39 -12.51 3.86 -0.22
C LEU A 39 -13.60 3.18 0.63
N ILE A 40 -13.55 1.86 0.81
CA ILE A 40 -14.52 1.12 1.65
C ILE A 40 -14.47 1.61 3.11
N PHE A 41 -13.27 1.93 3.61
CA PHE A 41 -13.04 2.31 5.01
C PHE A 41 -12.80 3.82 5.21
N ILE A 42 -13.26 4.68 4.29
CA ILE A 42 -12.94 6.11 4.21
C ILE A 42 -13.27 6.93 5.47
N LYS A 43 -14.16 6.42 6.34
CA LYS A 43 -14.49 7.05 7.63
C LYS A 43 -13.32 7.02 8.63
N SER A 44 -12.28 6.22 8.40
CA SER A 44 -11.12 6.12 9.28
C SER A 44 -9.96 6.97 8.78
N ILE A 45 -9.26 7.63 9.72
CA ILE A 45 -8.02 8.39 9.43
C ILE A 45 -6.98 7.48 8.77
N VAL A 46 -6.90 6.22 9.21
CA VAL A 46 -5.99 5.22 8.64
C VAL A 46 -6.24 5.03 7.15
N SER A 47 -7.50 4.97 6.72
CA SER A 47 -7.85 4.82 5.30
C SER A 47 -7.61 6.08 4.48
N ILE A 48 -7.70 7.26 5.07
CA ILE A 48 -7.30 8.51 4.40
C ILE A 48 -5.79 8.48 4.12
N ILE A 49 -4.98 8.05 5.09
CA ILE A 49 -3.53 7.88 4.92
C ILE A 49 -3.24 6.82 3.84
N ASP A 50 -3.99 5.72 3.81
CA ASP A 50 -3.86 4.70 2.76
C ASP A 50 -4.18 5.25 1.37
N LEU A 51 -5.21 6.10 1.24
CA LEU A 51 -5.56 6.74 -0.03
C LEU A 51 -4.42 7.63 -0.54
N VAL A 52 -3.76 8.36 0.37
CA VAL A 52 -2.56 9.13 0.04
C VAL A 52 -1.41 8.19 -0.36
N ALA A 53 -1.24 7.06 0.35
CA ALA A 53 -0.24 6.06 0.00
C ALA A 53 -0.48 5.47 -1.41
N VAL A 54 -1.74 5.25 -1.81
CA VAL A 54 -2.11 4.82 -3.17
C VAL A 54 -1.60 5.80 -4.22
N PHE A 55 -1.72 7.11 -3.98
CA PHE A 55 -1.18 8.13 -4.89
C PHE A 55 0.35 8.00 -5.06
N PHE A 56 1.08 7.82 -3.96
CA PHE A 56 2.54 7.58 -4.02
C PHE A 56 2.90 6.23 -4.65
N PHE A 57 2.04 5.23 -4.51
CA PHE A 57 2.22 3.93 -5.16
C PHE A 57 2.03 4.07 -6.69
N ILE A 58 1.07 4.86 -7.14
CA ILE A 58 0.90 5.19 -8.57
C ILE A 58 2.14 5.93 -9.10
N LEU A 59 2.66 6.93 -8.38
CA LEU A 59 3.90 7.60 -8.78
C LEU A 59 5.08 6.61 -8.89
N ALA A 60 5.17 5.67 -7.95
CA ALA A 60 6.17 4.61 -7.96
C ALA A 60 6.03 3.67 -9.17
N LEU A 61 4.83 3.45 -9.71
CA LEU A 61 4.63 2.68 -10.96
C LEU A 61 5.20 3.40 -12.18
N PHE A 62 5.20 4.74 -12.17
CA PHE A 62 5.79 5.56 -13.23
C PHE A 62 7.30 5.81 -13.03
N GLY A 63 7.95 5.09 -12.10
CA GLY A 63 9.37 5.24 -11.82
C GLY A 63 9.75 6.45 -10.97
N ILE A 64 8.77 7.15 -10.39
CA ILE A 64 9.00 8.32 -9.53
C ILE A 64 9.06 7.85 -8.07
N TYR A 65 10.28 7.67 -7.56
CA TYR A 65 10.53 7.24 -6.19
C TYR A 65 11.03 8.40 -5.33
N ASN A 66 10.23 8.80 -4.35
CA ASN A 66 10.61 9.82 -3.37
C ASN A 66 10.75 9.21 -1.96
N ILE A 67 11.34 9.97 -1.03
CA ILE A 67 11.43 9.57 0.39
C ILE A 67 10.05 9.22 0.97
N LEU A 68 9.00 9.93 0.51
CA LEU A 68 7.61 9.68 0.88
C LEU A 68 7.13 8.30 0.45
N THR A 69 7.53 7.82 -0.73
CA THR A 69 7.19 6.47 -1.22
C THR A 69 7.69 5.40 -0.25
N LEU A 70 8.91 5.56 0.28
CA LEU A 70 9.46 4.64 1.27
C LEU A 70 8.70 4.72 2.61
N ILE A 71 8.40 5.93 3.08
CA ILE A 71 7.64 6.14 4.32
C ILE A 71 6.27 5.47 4.23
N PHE A 72 5.55 5.66 3.12
CA PHE A 72 4.25 5.04 2.90
C PHE A 72 4.34 3.52 2.76
N ALA A 73 5.39 2.99 2.15
CA ALA A 73 5.60 1.55 2.10
C ALA A 73 5.78 0.95 3.50
N VAL A 74 6.61 1.58 4.34
CA VAL A 74 6.80 1.17 5.75
C VAL A 74 5.49 1.27 6.53
N TRP A 75 4.73 2.36 6.35
CA TRP A 75 3.41 2.53 6.96
C TRP A 75 2.47 1.38 6.61
N ILE A 76 2.33 1.06 5.32
CA ILE A 76 1.46 -0.02 4.85
C ILE A 76 1.88 -1.37 5.47
N ILE A 77 3.18 -1.66 5.49
CA ILE A 77 3.71 -2.91 6.09
C ILE A 77 3.38 -2.97 7.59
N GLN A 78 3.71 -1.91 8.34
CA GLN A 78 3.49 -1.84 9.78
C GLN A 78 2.02 -2.01 10.13
N LYS A 79 1.14 -1.32 9.41
CA LYS A 79 -0.32 -1.44 9.55
C LYS A 79 -0.79 -2.85 9.21
N GLY A 80 -0.26 -3.44 8.14
CA GLY A 80 -0.55 -4.82 7.75
C GLY A 80 -0.22 -5.82 8.87
N PHE A 81 0.92 -5.64 9.57
CA PHE A 81 1.28 -6.43 10.75
C PHE A 81 0.28 -6.26 11.91
N PHE A 82 -0.13 -5.02 12.23
CA PHE A 82 -1.14 -4.79 13.26
C PHE A 82 -2.48 -5.47 12.92
N SER A 83 -2.85 -5.50 11.64
CA SER A 83 -4.03 -6.21 11.15
C SER A 83 -3.93 -7.74 11.23
N LEU A 84 -2.73 -8.31 11.45
CA LEU A 84 -2.57 -9.74 11.71
C LEU A 84 -2.71 -10.09 13.20
N LEU A 85 -2.36 -9.14 14.07
CA LEU A 85 -2.40 -9.30 15.53
C LEU A 85 -3.82 -9.12 16.10
N GLY A 86 -4.67 -8.32 15.44
CA GLY A 86 -6.10 -8.20 15.74
C GLY A 86 -6.93 -9.34 15.13
#